data_AF-A0A348Y8L9-F1
#
_entry.id   AF-A0A348Y8L9-F1
#
_cell.length_a   1.000
_cell.length_b   1.000
_cell.length_c   1.000
_cell.angle_alpha   90.00
_cell.angle_beta   90.00
_cell.angle_gamma   90.00
#
_symmetry.space_group_name_H-M   'P 1'
#
loop_
_entity.id
_entity.type
_entity.pdbx_description
1 polymer ?
#
loop_
_entity_poly.entity_id
_entity_poly.type
_entity_poly.pdbx_seq_one_letter_code
_entity_poly.pdbx_strand_id
1 'polypeptide(L)' 'LLVAVLAGVAATSIFLYAREQAVTSSEVAGVDSTQASEVIFALIGGMLLLNNTLPSTLGLVGIALIILGLILFAKDG' A
#
# COMPACT_ATOMS: atom_id res chain seq x y z
N LEU A 1 -9.29 -14.72 12.86
CA LEU A 1 -8.28 -14.51 13.92
C LEU A 1 -6.90 -14.18 13.34
N LEU A 2 -6.30 -15.03 12.51
CA LEU A 2 -4.97 -14.77 11.93
C LEU A 2 -4.88 -13.43 11.18
N VAL A 3 -5.81 -13.16 10.25
CA VAL A 3 -5.87 -11.88 9.50
C VAL A 3 -6.00 -10.68 10.45
N ALA A 4 -6.84 -10.78 11.47
CA ALA A 4 -7.04 -9.71 12.44
C ALA A 4 -5.77 -9.41 13.26
N VAL A 5 -5.02 -10.44 13.65
CA VAL A 5 -3.75 -10.27 14.37
C VAL A 5 -2.67 -9.69 13.45
N LEU A 6 -2.53 -10.22 12.24
CA LEU A 6 -1.48 -9.79 11.31
C LEU A 6 -1.73 -8.39 10.73
N ALA A 7 -2.91 -8.16 10.15
CA ALA A 7 -3.24 -6.87 9.53
C ALA A 7 -3.62 -5.82 10.58
N GLY A 8 -4.51 -6.17 11.51
CA GLY A 8 -5.08 -5.21 12.46
C GLY A 8 -4.20 -4.87 13.65
N VAL A 9 -3.39 -5.82 14.14
CA VAL A 9 -2.47 -5.56 15.28
C VAL A 9 -1.06 -5.33 14.78
N ALA A 10 -0.43 -6.32 14.15
CA ALA A 10 0.99 -6.20 13.79
C ALA A 10 1.26 -5.12 12.75
N ALA A 11 0.61 -5.19 11.58
CA ALA A 11 0.85 -4.23 10.50
C ALA A 11 0.43 -2.81 10.89
N THR A 12 -0.75 -2.63 11.49
CA THR A 12 -1.20 -1.32 11.97
C THR A 12 -0.28 -0.73 13.05
N SER A 13 0.18 -1.53 14.03
CA SER A 13 1.11 -1.04 15.04
C SER A 13 2.47 -0.61 14.45
N ILE A 14 3.02 -1.38 13.51
CA ILE A 14 4.28 -1.02 12.83
C ILE A 14 4.09 0.26 12.00
N PHE A 15 2.97 0.38 11.28
CA PHE A 15 2.63 1.58 10.52
C PHE A 15 2.53 2.81 11.42
N LEU A 16 1.74 2.73 12.50
CA LEU A 16 1.58 3.85 13.44
C LEU A 16 2.91 4.24 14.08
N TYR A 17 3.72 3.26 14.48
CA TYR A 17 5.06 3.50 15.00
C TYR A 17 5.95 4.24 14.00
N ALA A 18 6.01 3.78 12.74
CA ALA A 18 6.78 4.45 11.70
C ALA A 18 6.26 5.87 11.42
N ARG A 19 4.93 6.06 11.47
CA ARG A 19 4.26 7.35 11.25
C ARG A 19 4.54 8.34 12.39
N GLU A 20 4.59 7.87 13.63
CA GLU A 20 4.96 8.70 14.81
C GLU A 20 6.43 9.13 14.79
N GLN A 21 7.31 8.30 14.21
CA GLN A 21 8.73 8.61 14.09
C GLN A 21 9.05 9.59 12.95
N ALA A 22 8.12 9.81 12.00
CA ALA A 22 8.29 10.75 10.89
C ALA A 22 8.08 12.20 11.36
N VAL A 23 9.09 13.06 11.16
CA VAL A 23 9.09 14.43 11.71
C VAL A 23 8.80 15.47 10.64
N THR A 24 9.24 15.21 9.41
CA THR A 24 9.04 16.11 8.26
C THR A 24 7.83 15.68 7.43
N SER A 25 7.27 16.63 6.68
CA SER A 25 6.16 16.34 5.78
C SER A 25 6.50 15.30 4.70
N SER A 26 7.76 15.24 4.24
CA SER A 26 8.21 14.23 3.28
C SER A 26 8.22 12.84 3.91
N GLU A 27 8.75 12.69 5.13
CA GLU A 27 8.77 11.42 5.84
C GLU A 27 7.36 10.89 6.13
N VAL A 28 6.44 11.77 6.55
CA VAL A 28 5.04 11.39 6.79
C VAL A 28 4.38 10.93 5.48
N ALA A 29 4.57 11.68 4.40
CA ALA A 29 4.06 11.30 3.09
C ALA A 29 4.68 9.98 2.60
N GLY A 30 5.92 9.70 2.95
CA GLY A 30 6.59 8.44 2.62
C GLY A 30 6.00 7.25 3.37
N VAL A 31 5.74 7.39 4.66
CA VAL A 31 5.06 6.35 5.43
C VAL A 31 3.64 6.12 4.90
N ASP A 32 2.87 7.16 4.63
CA ASP A 32 1.51 7.04 4.08
C ASP A 32 1.51 6.44 2.65
N SER A 33 2.54 6.73 1.85
CA SER A 33 2.74 6.18 0.50
C SER A 33 2.93 4.66 0.51
N THR A 34 3.52 4.09 1.57
CA THR A 34 3.59 2.62 1.72
C THR A 34 2.19 1.98 1.79
N GLN A 35 1.19 2.69 2.31
CA GLN A 35 -0.18 2.21 2.40
C GLN A 35 -0.82 2.06 1.00
N ALA A 36 -0.51 2.96 0.06
CA ALA A 36 -0.95 2.83 -1.33
C ALA A 36 -0.34 1.60 -2.03
N SER A 37 0.83 1.13 -1.59
CA SER A 37 1.44 -0.10 -2.10
C SER A 37 0.64 -1.36 -1.73
N GLU A 38 -0.09 -1.35 -0.60
CA GLU A 38 -0.95 -2.46 -0.17
C GLU A 38 -1.98 -2.85 -1.24
N VAL A 39 -2.51 -1.86 -1.96
CA VAL A 39 -3.50 -2.07 -3.04
C VAL A 39 -2.96 -3.04 -4.10
N ILE A 40 -1.68 -2.90 -4.47
CA ILE A 40 -1.03 -3.77 -5.47
C ILE A 40 -0.92 -5.20 -4.92
N PHE A 41 -0.48 -5.34 -3.66
CA PHE A 41 -0.36 -6.65 -3.02
C PHE A 41 -1.72 -7.34 -2.81
N ALA A 42 -2.75 -6.61 -2.40
CA ALA A 42 -4.11 -7.14 -2.23
C ALA A 42 -4.70 -7.61 -3.56
N LEU A 43 -4.47 -6.88 -4.65
CA LEU A 43 -4.91 -7.27 -5.99
C LEU A 43 -4.19 -8.53 -6.48
N ILE A 44 -2.87 -8.57 -6.39
CA ILE A 44 -2.06 -9.74 -6.79
C ILE A 44 -2.44 -10.95 -5.94
N GLY A 45 -2.49 -10.78 -4.62
CA GLY A 45 -2.87 -11.84 -3.68
C GLY A 45 -4.29 -12.35 -3.93
N GLY A 46 -5.23 -11.46 -4.25
CA GLY A 46 -6.58 -11.83 -4.62
C GLY A 46 -6.65 -12.68 -5.90
N MET A 47 -5.85 -12.34 -6.92
CA MET A 47 -5.77 -13.14 -8.14
C MET A 47 -5.13 -14.52 -7.88
N LEU A 48 -4.04 -14.58 -7.11
CA LEU A 48 -3.30 -15.83 -6.87
C LEU A 48 -3.95 -16.77 -5.86
N LEU A 49 -4.56 -16.22 -4.80
CA LEU A 49 -5.06 -17.00 -3.65
C LEU A 49 -6.58 -17.15 -3.64
N LEU A 50 -7.30 -16.15 -4.16
CA LEU A 50 -8.77 -16.11 -4.15
C LEU A 50 -9.37 -16.33 -5.55
N ASN A 51 -8.53 -16.55 -6.57
CA ASN A 51 -8.92 -16.75 -7.96
C ASN A 51 -9.77 -15.59 -8.52
N ASN A 52 -9.49 -14.36 -8.06
CA ASN A 52 -10.13 -13.16 -8.59
C ASN A 52 -9.81 -13.01 -10.08
N THR A 53 -10.78 -12.52 -10.85
CA THR A 53 -10.56 -12.17 -12.25
C THR A 53 -9.60 -10.98 -12.38
N LEU A 54 -8.93 -10.89 -13.53
CA LEU A 54 -8.08 -9.74 -13.86
C LEU A 54 -8.83 -8.41 -13.66
N PRO A 55 -8.13 -7.34 -13.23
CA PRO A 55 -8.74 -6.02 -13.12
C PRO A 55 -9.31 -5.58 -14.47
N SER A 56 -10.42 -4.85 -14.43
CA SER A 56 -10.96 -4.19 -15.62
C SER A 56 -9.95 -3.18 -16.19
N THR A 57 -10.16 -2.73 -17.43
CA THR A 57 -9.32 -1.69 -18.05
C THR A 57 -9.19 -0.45 -17.16
N LEU A 58 -10.27 -0.03 -16.50
CA LEU A 58 -10.25 1.08 -15.55
C LEU A 58 -9.43 0.75 -14.29
N GLY A 59 -9.52 -0.50 -13.78
CA GLY A 59 -8.70 -0.98 -12.68
C GLY A 59 -7.21 -0.96 -13.02
N LEU A 60 -6.83 -1.38 -14.24
CA LEU A 60 -5.45 -1.31 -14.71
C LEU A 60 -4.92 0.13 -14.81
N VAL A 61 -5.75 1.07 -15.27
CA VAL A 61 -5.41 2.51 -15.25
C VAL A 61 -5.18 3.00 -13.83
N GLY A 62 -6.04 2.62 -12.89
CA GLY A 62 -5.87 2.94 -11.46
C GLY A 62 -4.55 2.41 -10.89
N ILE A 63 -4.21 1.16 -11.18
CA ILE A 63 -2.93 0.55 -10.75
C ILE A 63 -1.74 1.30 -11.35
N ALA A 64 -1.80 1.65 -12.64
CA ALA A 64 -0.75 2.42 -13.29
C ALA A 64 -0.54 3.79 -12.65
N LEU A 65 -1.64 4.49 -12.28
CA LEU A 65 -1.57 5.77 -11.58
C LEU A 65 -0.96 5.64 -10.18
N ILE A 66 -1.30 4.59 -9.42
CA ILE A 66 -0.68 4.32 -8.12
C ILE A 66 0.83 4.12 -8.29
N ILE A 67 1.25 3.24 -9.20
CA ILE A 67 2.67 2.95 -9.43
C ILE A 67 3.43 4.21 -9.86
N LEU A 68 2.86 5.01 -10.78
CA LEU A 68 3.47 6.28 -11.19
C LEU A 68 3.60 7.25 -10.03
N GLY A 69 2.56 7.38 -9.19
CA GLY A 69 2.60 8.23 -8.00
C GLY A 69 3.69 7.80 -7.03
N LEU A 70 3.82 6.49 -6.77
CA LEU A 70 4.87 5.94 -5.91
C LEU A 70 6.28 6.19 -6.46
N ILE A 71 6.50 6.01 -7.77
CA ILE A 71 7.80 6.25 -8.41
C ILE A 71 8.19 7.73 -8.34
N LEU A 72 7.25 8.63 -8.67
CA LEU A 72 7.50 10.07 -8.59
C LEU A 72 7.80 10.49 -7.16
N PHE A 73 7.02 10.02 -6.20
CA PHE A 73 7.25 10.27 -4.79
C PHE A 73 8.63 9.77 -4.34
N ALA A 74 9.01 8.54 -4.68
CA ALA A 74 10.31 7.98 -4.29
C ALA A 74 11.52 8.69 -4.94
N LYS A 75 11.31 9.39 -6.05
CA LYS A 75 12.37 10.14 -6.74
C LYS A 75 12.57 11.54 -6.14
N ASP A 76 11.49 12.16 -5.65
CA ASP A 76 11.50 13.54 -5.17
C ASP A 76 11.42 13.66 -3.62
N GLY A 77 11.15 12.55 -2.92
CA GLY A 77 10.93 12.46 -1.46
C GLY A 77 12.17 12.21 -0.61
#